data_AF-A0A2N7ND77-F1
#
_entry.id   AF-A0A2N7ND77-F1
#
_cell.length_a   1.000
_cell.length_b   1.000
_cell.length_c   1.000
_cell.angle_alpha   90.00
_cell.angle_beta   90.00
_cell.angle_gamma   90.00
#
_symmetry.space_group_name_H-M   'P 1'
#
loop_
_entity.id
_entity.type
_entity.pdbx_description
1 polymer ?
#
loop_
_entity_poly.entity_id
_entity_poly.type
_entity_poly.pdbx_seq_one_letter_code
_entity_poly.pdbx_strand_id
1 'polypeptide(L)'
;MDLMKKALIALLVLLILGGGGAAYYFFVMKKDPTPPEKEEAPAVEVAAQSESDLASLTTTQPEPEQTEFYVLDRKLKVVEQPEIDGLITDYLYKGEKVELLEKQGEWARISDYIVLKEGGPQTAEWISMSGLSSDEVIISEQENREILDSYLSKSDDLKLHQEKFRNTVAKLISEGECDPSDFEELGGWVKSVKYSNRDVYFIYCGGLSLENKIYLDVNTNETFTK
;
A
#
# COMPACT_ATOMS: atom_id res chain seq x y z
N MET A 1 18.38 58.89 4.46
CA MET A 1 19.25 57.78 4.02
C MET A 1 20.19 58.33 2.96
N ASP A 2 21.47 58.42 3.32
CA ASP A 2 22.49 59.26 2.67
C ASP A 2 22.73 58.92 1.18
N LEU A 3 23.03 59.93 0.36
CA LEU A 3 23.16 59.81 -1.10
C LEU A 3 24.28 58.83 -1.48
N MET A 4 25.37 58.82 -0.70
CA MET A 4 26.49 57.87 -0.83
C MET A 4 26.09 56.42 -0.56
N LYS A 5 25.16 56.18 0.37
CA LYS A 5 24.73 54.83 0.75
C LYS A 5 23.84 54.20 -0.34
N LYS A 6 23.07 55.01 -1.06
CA LYS A 6 22.25 54.56 -2.21
C LYS A 6 23.11 54.21 -3.43
N ALA A 7 24.18 54.97 -3.68
CA ALA A 7 25.12 54.67 -4.77
C ALA A 7 25.89 53.36 -4.53
N LEU A 8 26.32 53.10 -3.29
CA LEU A 8 27.00 51.87 -2.90
C LEU A 8 26.10 50.63 -3.03
N ILE A 9 24.82 50.74 -2.64
CA ILE A 9 23.84 49.65 -2.78
C ILE A 9 23.54 49.38 -4.26
N ALA A 10 23.39 50.42 -5.09
CA ALA A 10 23.15 50.26 -6.52
C ALA A 10 24.33 49.58 -7.25
N LEU A 11 25.57 49.88 -6.86
CA LEU A 11 26.77 49.25 -7.42
C LEU A 11 26.87 47.76 -7.05
N LEU A 12 26.47 47.41 -5.82
CA LEU A 12 26.48 46.04 -5.32
C LEU A 12 25.43 45.17 -6.02
N VAL A 13 24.24 45.72 -6.30
CA VAL A 13 23.19 45.03 -7.07
C VAL A 13 23.61 44.80 -8.52
N LEU A 14 24.30 45.76 -9.15
CA LEU A 14 24.82 45.61 -10.52
C LEU A 14 25.91 44.52 -10.62
N LEU A 15 26.77 44.37 -9.61
CA LEU A 15 27.81 43.33 -9.59
C LEU A 15 27.21 41.92 -9.43
N ILE A 16 26.15 41.75 -8.65
CA ILE A 16 25.48 40.46 -8.46
C ILE A 16 24.72 40.04 -9.73
N LEU A 17 24.08 40.98 -10.42
CA LEU A 17 23.36 40.70 -11.67
C LEU A 17 24.32 40.46 -12.86
N GLY A 18 25.49 41.12 -12.88
CA GLY A 18 26.51 40.91 -13.93
C GLY A 18 27.34 39.63 -13.73
N GLY A 19 27.60 39.22 -12.49
CA GLY A 19 28.42 38.03 -12.18
C GLY A 19 27.72 36.70 -12.43
N GLY A 20 26.39 36.63 -12.23
CA GLY A 20 25.63 35.39 -12.39
C GLY A 20 25.59 34.86 -13.83
N GLY A 21 25.57 35.76 -14.83
CA GLY A 21 25.50 35.37 -16.24
C GLY A 21 26.78 34.71 -16.77
N ALA A 22 27.95 35.18 -16.35
CA ALA A 22 29.24 34.63 -16.80
C ALA A 22 29.51 33.23 -16.23
N ALA A 23 29.12 32.98 -14.97
CA ALA A 23 29.25 31.67 -14.35
C ALA A 23 28.27 30.64 -14.95
N TYR A 24 27.03 31.05 -15.25
CA TYR A 24 26.06 30.19 -15.94
C TYR A 24 26.50 29.82 -17.36
N TYR A 25 27.02 30.79 -18.12
CA TYR A 25 27.50 30.55 -19.48
C TYR A 25 28.68 29.57 -19.53
N PHE A 26 29.62 29.67 -18.57
CA PHE A 26 30.80 28.80 -18.51
C PHE A 26 30.46 27.35 -18.09
N PHE A 27 29.40 27.15 -17.29
CA PHE A 27 28.97 25.83 -16.84
C PHE A 27 28.08 25.11 -17.85
N VAL A 28 27.26 25.84 -18.61
CA VAL A 28 26.37 25.27 -19.65
C VAL A 28 27.12 24.91 -20.94
N MET A 29 28.19 25.64 -21.29
CA MET A 29 28.98 25.37 -22.51
C MET A 29 29.99 24.21 -22.38
N LYS A 30 30.22 23.67 -21.18
CA LYS A 30 31.15 22.56 -20.93
C LYS A 30 30.46 21.20 -20.75
N LYS A 31 29.37 20.98 -21.48
CA LYS A 31 28.85 19.64 -21.77
C LYS A 31 29.34 19.26 -23.15
N ASP A 32 30.42 18.48 -23.21
CA ASP A 32 30.90 17.87 -24.44
C ASP A 32 29.77 17.01 -25.04
N PRO A 33 29.31 17.26 -26.28
CA PRO A 33 28.50 16.32 -27.01
C PRO A 33 29.42 15.31 -27.69
N THR A 34 29.51 14.09 -27.17
CA THR A 34 30.11 12.98 -27.91
C THR A 34 29.28 12.75 -29.18
N PRO A 35 29.84 12.91 -30.39
CA PRO A 35 29.10 12.70 -31.64
C PRO A 35 28.85 11.21 -31.88
N PRO A 36 27.72 10.83 -32.51
CA PRO A 36 27.52 9.49 -33.03
C PRO A 36 28.26 9.37 -34.37
N GLU A 37 29.24 8.47 -34.46
CA GLU A 37 29.87 8.12 -35.73
C GLU A 37 29.06 7.02 -36.42
N LYS A 38 28.69 7.29 -37.68
CA LYS A 38 27.84 6.48 -38.55
C LYS A 38 28.70 5.63 -39.50
N GLU A 39 28.22 4.41 -39.73
CA GLU A 39 28.29 3.57 -40.95
C GLU A 39 29.67 3.19 -41.52
N GLU A 40 29.94 1.87 -41.59
CA GLU A 40 30.22 1.19 -42.87
C GLU A 40 30.20 -0.35 -42.69
N ALA A 41 29.36 -1.03 -43.48
CA ALA A 41 29.57 -2.42 -43.87
C ALA A 41 30.40 -2.39 -45.17
N PRO A 42 31.34 -3.33 -45.43
CA PRO A 42 30.91 -4.65 -45.90
C PRO A 42 31.89 -5.81 -45.62
N ALA A 43 31.48 -6.97 -46.14
CA ALA A 43 32.28 -8.14 -46.53
C ALA A 43 32.45 -9.26 -45.48
N VAL A 44 31.63 -10.28 -45.71
CA VAL A 44 31.75 -11.66 -45.24
C VAL A 44 33.15 -12.21 -45.58
N GLU A 45 33.93 -12.55 -44.56
CA GLU A 45 34.94 -13.60 -44.63
C GLU A 45 34.69 -14.60 -43.51
N VAL A 46 34.32 -15.81 -43.92
CA VAL A 46 34.14 -16.98 -43.07
C VAL A 46 35.52 -17.44 -42.61
N ALA A 47 35.87 -17.15 -41.37
CA ALA A 47 37.02 -17.76 -40.70
C ALA A 47 36.56 -18.31 -39.34
N ALA A 48 36.58 -19.64 -39.24
CA ALA A 48 36.22 -20.39 -38.05
C ALA A 48 37.09 -19.96 -36.85
N GLN A 49 36.44 -19.49 -35.79
CA GLN A 49 37.03 -19.39 -34.46
C GLN A 49 36.07 -20.00 -33.44
N SER A 50 36.49 -21.18 -32.96
CA SER A 50 36.24 -21.78 -31.64
C SER A 50 34.86 -21.59 -31.00
N GLU A 51 34.06 -22.66 -31.05
CA GLU A 51 32.87 -22.87 -30.22
C GLU A 51 33.14 -22.95 -28.69
N SER A 52 34.35 -22.66 -28.21
CA SER A 52 34.70 -22.82 -26.78
C SER A 52 34.51 -21.59 -25.91
N ASP A 53 34.29 -20.40 -26.48
CA ASP A 53 34.16 -19.15 -25.70
C ASP A 53 32.72 -18.63 -25.61
N LEU A 54 31.74 -19.32 -26.23
CA LEU A 54 30.31 -18.99 -26.11
C LEU A 54 29.62 -19.65 -24.91
N ALA A 55 30.34 -20.38 -24.06
CA ALA A 55 29.78 -21.03 -22.87
C ALA A 55 29.84 -20.18 -21.60
N SER A 56 30.36 -18.94 -21.67
CA SER A 56 30.51 -18.06 -20.49
C SER A 56 29.93 -16.67 -20.69
N LEU A 57 28.75 -16.59 -21.31
CA LEU A 57 27.85 -15.45 -21.17
C LEU A 57 26.42 -15.93 -20.89
N THR A 58 26.28 -16.93 -20.01
CA THR A 58 25.06 -17.01 -19.23
C THR A 58 25.16 -15.86 -18.21
N THR A 59 24.77 -14.66 -18.64
CA THR A 59 24.25 -13.68 -17.68
C THR A 59 23.10 -14.40 -17.00
N THR A 60 23.32 -14.89 -15.79
CA THR A 60 22.24 -15.26 -14.89
C THR A 60 21.53 -13.95 -14.61
N GLN A 61 20.58 -13.62 -15.49
CA GLN A 61 19.62 -12.56 -15.24
C GLN A 61 19.03 -12.90 -13.87
N PRO A 62 19.15 -12.02 -12.85
CA PRO A 62 18.59 -12.32 -11.54
C PRO A 62 17.12 -12.64 -11.76
N GLU A 63 16.72 -13.84 -11.36
CA GLU A 63 15.32 -14.23 -11.28
C GLU A 63 14.58 -13.08 -10.59
N PRO A 64 13.47 -12.57 -11.17
CA PRO A 64 12.80 -11.42 -10.59
C PRO A 64 12.53 -11.75 -9.13
N GLU A 65 13.11 -10.97 -8.21
CA GLU A 65 12.84 -11.17 -6.79
C GLU A 65 11.33 -11.11 -6.63
N GLN A 66 10.72 -12.22 -6.19
CA GLN A 66 9.29 -12.27 -5.97
C GLN A 66 8.90 -11.07 -5.09
N THR A 67 8.02 -10.21 -5.63
CA THR A 67 7.48 -9.02 -4.96
C THR A 67 6.06 -9.24 -4.47
N GLU A 68 5.33 -10.22 -5.03
CA GLU A 68 3.96 -10.51 -4.65
C GLU A 68 3.90 -11.64 -3.62
N PHE A 69 3.23 -11.38 -2.50
CA PHE A 69 3.03 -12.34 -1.40
C PHE A 69 1.56 -12.33 -0.97
N TYR A 70 1.22 -13.31 -0.14
CA TYR A 70 -0.09 -13.44 0.48
C TYR A 70 0.02 -13.40 1.98
N VAL A 71 -0.93 -12.76 2.65
CA VAL A 71 -0.99 -12.71 4.10
C VAL A 71 -1.35 -14.11 4.64
N LEU A 72 -0.43 -14.70 5.40
CA LEU A 72 -0.58 -16.02 6.01
C LEU A 72 -1.34 -15.94 7.34
N ASP A 73 -1.05 -14.90 8.12
CA ASP A 73 -1.65 -14.69 9.44
C ASP A 73 -3.13 -14.31 9.32
N ARG A 74 -3.94 -14.71 10.30
CA ARG A 74 -5.36 -14.33 10.36
C ARG A 74 -5.56 -12.82 10.28
N LYS A 75 -4.68 -12.09 10.97
CA LYS A 75 -4.68 -10.64 11.08
C LYS A 75 -3.24 -10.19 11.28
N LEU A 76 -2.68 -9.56 10.25
CA LEU A 76 -1.32 -9.06 10.22
C LEU A 76 -1.31 -7.57 10.51
N LYS A 77 -0.46 -7.13 11.43
CA LYS A 77 -0.31 -5.71 11.77
C LYS A 77 0.48 -4.99 10.67
N VAL A 78 -0.03 -3.83 10.27
CA VAL A 78 0.72 -2.85 9.50
C VAL A 78 1.21 -1.79 10.47
N VAL A 79 2.51 -1.52 10.47
CA VAL A 79 3.15 -0.58 11.39
C VAL A 79 3.87 0.54 10.65
N GLU A 80 3.97 1.70 11.28
CA GLU A 80 4.59 2.92 10.73
C GLU A 80 6.12 2.80 10.51
N GLN A 81 6.76 1.90 11.27
CA GLN A 81 8.20 1.66 11.25
C GLN A 81 8.49 0.17 11.45
N PRO A 82 9.60 -0.37 10.91
CA PRO A 82 9.96 -1.80 10.97
C PRO A 82 10.48 -2.20 12.36
N GLU A 83 9.63 -2.05 13.36
CA GLU A 83 9.92 -2.24 14.79
C GLU A 83 8.81 -3.05 15.46
N ILE A 84 9.18 -3.91 16.41
CA ILE A 84 8.25 -4.89 17.04
C ILE A 84 7.12 -4.17 17.79
N ASP A 85 7.43 -3.02 18.39
CA ASP A 85 6.53 -2.14 19.14
C ASP A 85 6.16 -0.87 18.36
N GLY A 86 6.34 -0.88 17.04
CA GLY A 86 5.94 0.21 16.15
C GLY A 86 4.44 0.54 16.25
N LEU A 87 4.11 1.80 15.96
CA LEU A 87 2.73 2.26 15.92
C LEU A 87 1.97 1.49 14.83
N ILE A 88 0.89 0.80 15.21
CA ILE A 88 0.01 0.12 14.27
C ILE A 88 -0.82 1.16 13.54
N THR A 89 -0.70 1.20 12.21
CA THR A 89 -1.45 2.11 11.34
C THR A 89 -2.65 1.42 10.70
N ASP A 90 -2.54 0.12 10.44
CA ASP A 90 -3.60 -0.66 9.79
C ASP A 90 -3.45 -2.17 10.07
N TYR A 91 -4.32 -2.98 9.46
CA TYR A 91 -4.26 -4.42 9.47
C TYR A 91 -4.55 -5.00 8.09
N LEU A 92 -3.86 -6.09 7.78
CA LEU A 92 -4.16 -6.93 6.63
C LEU A 92 -4.73 -8.26 7.11
N TYR A 93 -5.57 -8.88 6.28
CA TYR A 93 -6.25 -10.12 6.62
C TYR A 93 -5.79 -11.30 5.78
N LYS A 94 -5.92 -12.50 6.35
CA LYS A 94 -5.46 -13.75 5.72
C LYS A 94 -5.96 -13.88 4.28
N GLY A 95 -5.05 -14.24 3.38
CA GLY A 95 -5.33 -14.42 1.96
C GLY A 95 -5.23 -13.13 1.14
N GLU A 96 -5.15 -11.95 1.77
CA GLU A 96 -4.90 -10.72 1.02
C GLU A 96 -3.56 -10.78 0.31
N LYS A 97 -3.57 -10.27 -0.92
CA LYS A 97 -2.37 -10.14 -1.75
C LYS A 97 -1.68 -8.82 -1.41
N VAL A 98 -0.36 -8.88 -1.23
CA VAL A 98 0.48 -7.70 -0.95
C VAL A 98 1.66 -7.64 -1.92
N GLU A 99 2.03 -6.43 -2.28
CA GLU A 99 3.23 -6.13 -3.07
C GLU A 99 4.30 -5.53 -2.15
N LEU A 100 5.48 -6.16 -2.13
CA LEU A 100 6.62 -5.73 -1.33
C LEU A 100 7.47 -4.78 -2.17
N LEU A 101 7.63 -3.56 -1.66
CA LEU A 101 8.46 -2.53 -2.28
C LEU A 101 9.91 -2.59 -1.80
N GLU A 102 10.13 -3.13 -0.60
CA GLU A 102 11.45 -3.25 0.02
C GLU A 102 11.45 -4.33 1.11
N LYS A 103 12.59 -5.02 1.28
CA LYS A 103 12.84 -5.96 2.38
C LYS A 103 13.95 -5.42 3.27
N GLN A 104 13.71 -5.34 4.58
CA GLN A 104 14.66 -4.87 5.58
C GLN A 104 14.66 -5.82 6.79
N GLY A 105 15.60 -6.77 6.79
CA GLY A 105 15.64 -7.81 7.83
C GLY A 105 14.36 -8.65 7.83
N GLU A 106 13.67 -8.69 8.97
CA GLU A 106 12.41 -9.42 9.16
C GLU A 106 11.16 -8.63 8.71
N TRP A 107 11.35 -7.44 8.13
CA TRP A 107 10.27 -6.55 7.74
C TRP A 107 10.23 -6.34 6.22
N ALA A 108 9.04 -6.08 5.72
CA ALA A 108 8.83 -5.61 4.35
C ALA A 108 8.00 -4.34 4.33
N ARG A 109 8.37 -3.41 3.44
CA ARG A 109 7.64 -2.17 3.18
C ARG A 109 6.64 -2.40 2.06
N ILE A 110 5.42 -1.90 2.23
CA ILE A 110 4.32 -2.06 1.27
C ILE A 110 3.74 -0.74 0.74
N SER A 111 4.22 0.40 1.23
CA SER A 111 3.82 1.72 0.74
C SER A 111 5.02 2.65 0.54
N ASP A 112 4.83 3.72 -0.23
CA ASP A 112 5.85 4.75 -0.40
C ASP A 112 6.20 5.44 0.91
N TYR A 113 7.43 5.96 1.01
CA TYR A 113 7.80 6.81 2.12
C TYR A 113 7.04 8.15 2.05
N ILE A 114 6.39 8.51 3.14
CA ILE A 114 5.67 9.77 3.33
C ILE A 114 6.26 10.56 4.49
N VAL A 115 6.01 11.87 4.51
CA VAL A 115 6.36 12.76 5.63
C VAL A 115 5.08 13.41 6.11
N LEU A 116 4.62 13.06 7.31
CA LEU A 116 3.33 13.51 7.84
C LEU A 116 3.29 15.01 8.17
N LYS A 117 4.44 15.61 8.50
CA LYS A 117 4.58 17.03 8.88
C LYS A 117 5.90 17.58 8.39
N GLU A 118 5.94 18.85 7.98
CA GLU A 118 7.17 19.50 7.52
C GLU A 118 8.30 19.37 8.56
N GLY A 119 9.45 18.84 8.14
CA GLY A 119 10.60 18.55 9.00
C GLY A 119 10.44 17.31 9.89
N GLY A 120 9.35 16.55 9.76
CA GLY A 120 9.13 15.27 10.45
C GLY A 120 9.92 14.12 9.83
N PRO A 121 9.96 12.95 10.50
CA PRO A 121 10.59 11.75 9.96
C PRO A 121 9.82 11.23 8.74
N GLN A 122 10.53 10.52 7.86
CA GLN A 122 9.90 9.70 6.84
C GLN A 122 9.30 8.45 7.49
N THR A 123 8.09 8.10 7.11
CA THR A 123 7.37 6.91 7.56
C THR A 123 6.82 6.15 6.36
N ALA A 124 6.52 4.87 6.54
CA ALA A 124 5.89 4.04 5.52
C ALA A 124 5.12 2.92 6.22
N GLU A 125 4.43 2.09 5.46
CA GLU A 125 3.74 0.92 5.99
C GLU A 125 4.65 -0.29 5.89
N TRP A 126 4.85 -0.93 7.03
CA TRP A 126 5.70 -2.10 7.20
C TRP A 126 4.93 -3.26 7.78
N ILE A 127 5.27 -4.47 7.34
CA ILE A 127 4.68 -5.72 7.80
C ILE A 127 5.77 -6.75 8.10
N SER A 128 5.49 -7.68 9.01
CA SER A 128 6.42 -8.76 9.34
C SER A 128 6.45 -9.78 8.20
N MET A 129 7.66 -10.13 7.74
CA MET A 129 7.88 -11.19 6.75
C MET A 129 7.38 -12.56 7.24
N SER A 130 7.39 -12.80 8.56
CA SER A 130 6.92 -14.06 9.14
C SER A 130 5.42 -14.31 8.94
N GLY A 131 4.64 -13.24 8.71
CA GLY A 131 3.20 -13.30 8.49
C GLY A 131 2.81 -13.46 7.02
N LEU A 132 3.78 -13.73 6.13
CA LEU A 132 3.59 -13.81 4.69
C LEU A 132 3.88 -15.21 4.14
N SER A 133 3.23 -15.51 3.02
CA SER A 133 3.45 -16.70 2.20
C SER A 133 3.79 -16.29 0.77
N SER A 134 4.79 -16.95 0.18
CA SER A 134 5.09 -16.80 -1.26
C SER A 134 4.03 -17.48 -2.13
N ASP A 135 3.33 -18.47 -1.60
CA ASP A 135 2.26 -19.18 -2.28
C ASP A 135 0.89 -18.64 -1.85
N GLU A 136 -0.10 -18.75 -2.73
CA GLU A 136 -1.48 -18.38 -2.45
C GLU A 136 -2.03 -19.14 -1.23
N VAL A 137 -2.70 -18.41 -0.33
CA VAL A 137 -3.21 -18.97 0.91
C VAL A 137 -4.63 -19.50 0.69
N ILE A 138 -4.76 -20.83 0.68
CA ILE A 138 -6.06 -21.49 0.55
C ILE A 138 -6.77 -21.53 1.91
N ILE A 139 -7.85 -20.75 2.04
CA ILE A 139 -8.69 -20.75 3.25
C ILE A 139 -9.78 -21.81 3.09
N SER A 140 -9.79 -22.79 3.99
CA SER A 140 -10.82 -23.83 3.96
C SER A 140 -12.21 -23.28 4.30
N GLU A 141 -13.26 -23.92 3.82
CA GLU A 141 -14.65 -23.59 4.16
C GLU A 141 -14.93 -23.53 5.67
N GLN A 142 -14.30 -24.42 6.44
CA GLN A 142 -14.44 -24.45 7.89
C GLN A 142 -13.70 -23.28 8.55
N GLU A 143 -12.47 -23.01 8.12
CA GLU A 143 -11.68 -21.88 8.63
C GLU A 143 -12.36 -20.54 8.29
N ASN A 144 -12.88 -20.38 7.07
CA ASN A 144 -13.62 -19.19 6.68
C ASN A 144 -14.84 -18.97 7.58
N ARG A 145 -15.59 -20.04 7.91
CA ARG A 145 -16.71 -19.96 8.86
C ARG A 145 -16.25 -19.51 10.26
N GLU A 146 -15.13 -20.01 10.75
CA GLU A 146 -14.55 -19.61 12.05
C GLU A 146 -13.99 -18.18 12.06
N ILE A 147 -13.49 -17.71 10.91
CA ILE A 147 -13.11 -16.31 10.72
C ILE A 147 -14.34 -15.42 10.85
N LEU A 148 -15.35 -15.68 10.03
CA LEU A 148 -16.59 -14.89 10.00
C LEU A 148 -17.34 -14.92 11.34
N ASP A 149 -17.39 -16.07 12.03
CA ASP A 149 -18.05 -16.18 13.33
C ASP A 149 -17.37 -15.34 14.42
N SER A 150 -16.06 -15.10 14.33
CA SER A 150 -15.36 -14.27 15.32
C SER A 150 -15.79 -12.81 15.28
N TYR A 151 -16.13 -12.32 14.09
CA TYR A 151 -16.64 -10.98 13.86
C TYR A 151 -18.03 -10.77 14.46
N LEU A 152 -18.73 -11.86 14.79
CA LEU A 152 -20.12 -11.83 15.25
C LEU A 152 -20.26 -11.99 16.76
N SER A 153 -19.17 -12.20 17.50
CA SER A 153 -19.19 -12.67 18.89
C SER A 153 -19.98 -11.80 19.87
N LYS A 154 -20.19 -10.51 19.57
CA LYS A 154 -20.97 -9.56 20.37
C LYS A 154 -22.28 -9.12 19.70
N SER A 155 -22.70 -9.80 18.64
CA SER A 155 -23.96 -9.47 17.95
C SER A 155 -25.16 -9.68 18.87
N ASP A 156 -26.11 -8.75 18.81
CA ASP A 156 -27.42 -8.91 19.43
C ASP A 156 -28.15 -10.09 18.77
N ASP A 157 -28.86 -10.89 19.59
CA ASP A 157 -29.66 -12.03 19.13
C ASP A 157 -28.86 -13.07 18.29
N LEU A 158 -27.53 -13.14 18.47
CA LEU A 158 -26.64 -14.02 17.70
C LEU A 158 -27.14 -15.47 17.63
N LYS A 159 -27.58 -16.05 18.74
CA LYS A 159 -28.07 -17.44 18.80
C LYS A 159 -29.27 -17.69 17.88
N LEU A 160 -30.07 -16.67 17.61
CA LEU A 160 -31.25 -16.76 16.76
C LEU A 160 -30.92 -16.56 15.27
N HIS A 161 -29.87 -15.80 14.97
CA HIS A 161 -29.60 -15.29 13.61
C HIS A 161 -28.17 -15.53 13.10
N GLN A 162 -27.37 -16.34 13.77
CA GLN A 162 -25.95 -16.55 13.46
C GLN A 162 -25.68 -16.82 11.97
N GLU A 163 -26.43 -17.75 11.36
CA GLU A 163 -26.23 -18.08 9.94
C GLU A 163 -26.52 -16.88 9.02
N LYS A 164 -27.61 -16.15 9.28
CA LYS A 164 -27.98 -14.96 8.49
C LYS A 164 -26.95 -13.85 8.63
N PHE A 165 -26.49 -13.61 9.86
CA PHE A 165 -25.42 -12.67 10.14
C PHE A 165 -24.14 -13.06 9.41
N ARG A 166 -23.68 -14.30 9.54
CA ARG A 166 -22.45 -14.79 8.90
C ARG A 166 -22.50 -14.64 7.39
N ASN A 167 -23.61 -15.08 6.77
CA ASN A 167 -23.76 -15.00 5.33
C ASN A 167 -23.81 -13.54 4.84
N THR A 168 -24.42 -12.65 5.63
CA THR A 168 -24.44 -11.22 5.29
C THR A 168 -23.06 -10.58 5.46
N VAL A 169 -22.31 -10.90 6.51
CA VAL A 169 -20.92 -10.44 6.68
C VAL A 169 -20.05 -10.91 5.52
N ALA A 170 -20.13 -12.20 5.18
CA ALA A 170 -19.39 -12.76 4.05
C ALA A 170 -19.69 -12.01 2.75
N LYS A 171 -20.98 -11.73 2.50
CA LYS A 171 -21.43 -10.98 1.33
C LYS A 171 -20.83 -9.57 1.32
N LEU A 172 -21.01 -8.81 2.40
CA LEU A 172 -20.55 -7.42 2.49
C LEU A 172 -19.03 -7.29 2.31
N ILE A 173 -18.25 -8.20 2.90
CA ILE A 173 -16.79 -8.25 2.72
C ILE A 173 -16.44 -8.60 1.26
N SER A 174 -17.08 -9.62 0.68
CA SER A 174 -16.81 -10.03 -0.70
C SER A 174 -17.19 -8.98 -1.76
N GLU A 175 -18.16 -8.12 -1.44
CA GLU A 175 -18.60 -7.02 -2.30
C GLU A 175 -17.75 -5.75 -2.10
N GLY A 176 -16.87 -5.71 -1.09
CA GLY A 176 -16.08 -4.53 -0.74
C GLY A 176 -16.89 -3.40 -0.09
N GLU A 177 -18.08 -3.71 0.43
CA GLU A 177 -18.95 -2.74 1.12
C GLU A 177 -18.53 -2.55 2.59
N CYS A 178 -17.85 -3.54 3.15
CA CYS A 178 -17.31 -3.51 4.51
C CYS A 178 -15.96 -4.21 4.57
N ASP A 179 -15.10 -3.73 5.45
CA ASP A 179 -13.85 -4.39 5.78
C ASP A 179 -14.02 -5.29 7.00
N PRO A 180 -13.16 -6.31 7.21
CA PRO A 180 -13.26 -7.15 8.40
C PRO A 180 -13.12 -6.35 9.71
N SER A 181 -12.37 -5.25 9.70
CA SER A 181 -12.18 -4.32 10.82
C SER A 181 -13.49 -3.67 11.28
N ASP A 182 -14.40 -3.36 10.36
CA ASP A 182 -15.71 -2.74 10.65
C ASP A 182 -16.55 -3.60 11.61
N PHE A 183 -16.48 -4.93 11.44
CA PHE A 183 -17.20 -5.85 12.31
C PHE A 183 -16.51 -6.05 13.66
N GLU A 184 -15.20 -5.83 13.75
CA GLU A 184 -14.47 -5.93 15.01
C GLU A 184 -14.76 -4.76 15.97
N GLU A 185 -15.01 -3.55 15.42
CA GLU A 185 -15.32 -2.36 16.23
C GLU A 185 -16.54 -2.56 17.12
N LEU A 186 -17.63 -3.08 16.55
CA LEU A 186 -18.86 -3.38 17.28
C LEU A 186 -18.93 -4.82 17.80
N GLY A 187 -18.11 -5.72 17.25
CA GLY A 187 -18.21 -7.17 17.47
C GLY A 187 -19.45 -7.79 16.83
N GLY A 188 -19.95 -7.19 15.74
CA GLY A 188 -21.05 -7.70 14.93
C GLY A 188 -22.31 -6.84 14.95
N TRP A 189 -23.45 -7.48 14.72
CA TRP A 189 -24.73 -6.81 14.43
C TRP A 189 -25.41 -6.25 15.68
N VAL A 190 -25.84 -4.99 15.63
CA VAL A 190 -26.54 -4.31 16.73
C VAL A 190 -28.02 -4.14 16.41
N LYS A 191 -28.92 -4.48 17.33
CA LYS A 191 -30.37 -4.39 17.14
C LYS A 191 -30.82 -2.94 16.98
N SER A 192 -31.60 -2.67 15.94
CA SER A 192 -32.07 -1.33 15.64
C SER A 192 -33.26 -0.93 16.50
N VAL A 193 -33.10 0.12 17.30
CA VAL A 193 -34.23 0.73 18.06
C VAL A 193 -35.21 1.50 17.16
N LYS A 194 -34.78 1.91 15.96
CA LYS A 194 -35.62 2.65 15.01
C LYS A 194 -36.71 1.76 14.40
N TYR A 195 -36.39 0.47 14.21
CA TYR A 195 -37.28 -0.51 13.60
C TYR A 195 -37.76 -1.51 14.66
N SER A 196 -38.23 -1.02 15.81
CA SER A 196 -38.56 -1.85 16.99
C SER A 196 -39.57 -2.98 16.76
N ASN A 197 -40.39 -2.87 15.71
CA ASN A 197 -41.42 -3.87 15.36
C ASN A 197 -40.93 -4.89 14.32
N ARG A 198 -39.64 -4.83 13.93
CA ARG A 198 -39.00 -5.73 12.97
C ARG A 198 -37.67 -6.20 13.54
N ASP A 199 -37.20 -7.36 13.09
CA ASP A 199 -35.86 -7.83 13.41
C ASP A 199 -34.85 -7.20 12.45
N VAL A 200 -34.59 -5.91 12.66
CA VAL A 200 -33.59 -5.16 11.92
C VAL A 200 -32.38 -4.90 12.79
N TYR A 201 -31.21 -5.18 12.25
CA TYR A 201 -29.92 -4.95 12.88
C TYR A 201 -29.11 -3.98 12.02
N PHE A 202 -28.01 -3.47 12.56
CA PHE A 202 -27.12 -2.61 11.82
C PHE A 202 -25.65 -2.84 12.20
N ILE A 203 -24.79 -2.42 11.28
CA ILE A 203 -23.35 -2.25 11.45
C ILE A 203 -22.96 -0.87 10.88
N TYR A 204 -21.75 -0.41 11.15
CA TYR A 204 -21.12 0.71 10.44
C TYR A 204 -19.96 0.16 9.62
N CYS A 205 -19.86 0.55 8.35
CA CYS A 205 -18.76 0.17 7.47
C CYS A 205 -18.09 1.41 6.90
N GLY A 206 -16.77 1.56 7.13
CA GLY A 206 -16.01 2.78 6.80
C GLY A 206 -16.01 3.84 7.91
N GLY A 207 -16.33 3.46 9.15
CA GLY A 207 -16.30 4.31 10.36
C GLY A 207 -17.66 4.68 10.94
N LEU A 208 -17.68 5.25 12.16
CA LEU A 208 -18.88 5.41 13.01
C LEU A 208 -19.81 6.60 12.67
N SER A 209 -20.02 6.89 11.40
CA SER A 209 -20.95 7.94 10.94
C SER A 209 -22.29 7.36 10.45
N LEU A 210 -23.31 8.22 10.31
CA LEU A 210 -24.64 7.74 9.90
C LEU A 210 -24.66 7.31 8.42
N GLU A 211 -23.85 7.94 7.57
CA GLU A 211 -23.72 7.56 6.16
C GLU A 211 -23.13 6.16 5.95
N ASN A 212 -22.31 5.71 6.91
CA ASN A 212 -21.67 4.39 6.90
C ASN A 212 -22.57 3.28 7.46
N LYS A 213 -23.81 3.60 7.81
CA LYS A 213 -24.70 2.68 8.52
C LYS A 213 -25.44 1.77 7.55
N ILE A 214 -25.16 0.48 7.64
CA ILE A 214 -25.84 -0.56 6.87
C ILE A 214 -26.82 -1.29 7.79
N TYR A 215 -28.07 -1.42 7.36
CA TYR A 215 -29.08 -2.20 8.06
C TYR A 215 -29.25 -3.57 7.39
N LEU A 216 -29.61 -4.57 8.20
CA LEU A 216 -30.03 -5.90 7.76
C LEU A 216 -31.41 -6.20 8.34
N ASP A 217 -32.40 -6.48 7.50
CA ASP A 217 -33.63 -7.14 7.94
C ASP A 217 -33.45 -8.65 7.86
N VAL A 218 -33.37 -9.34 9.01
CA VAL A 218 -33.14 -10.79 9.02
C VAL A 218 -34.36 -11.58 8.55
N ASN A 219 -35.55 -11.00 8.46
CA ASN A 219 -36.73 -11.70 7.96
C ASN A 219 -36.73 -11.76 6.42
N THR A 220 -36.24 -10.72 5.74
CA THR A 220 -36.14 -10.68 4.27
C THR A 220 -34.74 -10.99 3.74
N ASN A 221 -33.71 -10.98 4.60
CA ASN A 221 -32.29 -11.04 4.24
C ASN A 221 -31.84 -9.88 3.33
N GLU A 222 -32.51 -8.72 3.42
CA GLU A 222 -32.16 -7.54 2.64
C GLU A 222 -31.28 -6.59 3.46
N THR A 223 -30.19 -6.14 2.83
CA THR A 223 -29.39 -5.03 3.33
C THR A 223 -29.86 -3.71 2.71
N PHE A 224 -29.85 -2.63 3.49
CA PHE A 224 -30.23 -1.30 3.00
C PHE A 224 -29.56 -0.19 3.80
N THR A 225 -29.33 0.95 3.15
CA THR A 225 -28.92 2.22 3.75
C THR A 225 -30.12 3.16 3.87
N LYS A 226 -29.99 4.29 4.59
CA LYS A 226 -31.10 5.24 4.81
C LYS A 226 -30.75 6.63 4.30
#